data_AF-A0A9X8VJ29-F1
#
_entry.id   AF-A0A9X8VJ29-F1
#
_cell.length_a   1.000
_cell.length_b   1.000
_cell.length_c   1.000
_cell.angle_alpha   90.00
_cell.angle_beta   90.00
_cell.angle_gamma   90.00
#
_symmetry.space_group_name_H-M   'P 1'
#
loop_
_entity.id
_entity.type
_entity.pdbx_description
1 polymer ?
#
loop_
_entity_poly.entity_id
_entity_poly.type
_entity_poly.pdbx_seq_one_letter_code
_entity_poly.pdbx_strand_id
1 'polypeptide(L)' 'QRLAIMGLATDYCVKFSVLDALAAGYPTQVIVDGCRGVNLQPDDSERALQDMARAGAQLVTLSQFLAN' A
#
# COMPACT_ATOMS: atom_id res chain seq x y z
N GLN A 1 -6.79 7.79 -14.31
CA GLN A 1 -7.30 6.53 -13.74
C GLN A 1 -6.67 6.34 -12.36
N ARG A 2 -7.38 5.78 -11.39
CA ARG A 2 -6.89 5.52 -10.01
C ARG A 2 -6.64 4.02 -9.84
N LEU A 3 -5.60 3.65 -9.10
CA LEU A 3 -5.30 2.26 -8.75
C LEU A 3 -5.57 2.02 -7.26
N ALA A 4 -6.20 0.89 -6.95
CA ALA A 4 -6.36 0.39 -5.59
C ALA A 4 -5.59 -0.93 -5.47
N ILE A 5 -4.66 -1.00 -4.52
CA ILE A 5 -3.71 -2.11 -4.41
C ILE A 5 -3.86 -2.75 -3.02
N MET A 6 -3.88 -4.08 -3.00
CA MET A 6 -3.78 -4.93 -1.82
C MET A 6 -3.15 -6.27 -2.20
N GLY A 7 -2.63 -7.01 -1.23
CA GLY A 7 -2.06 -8.33 -1.46
C GLY A 7 -0.93 -8.68 -0.51
N LEU A 8 -0.17 -9.73 -0.86
CA LEU A 8 0.98 -10.20 -0.10
C LEU A 8 2.26 -10.10 -0.95
N ALA A 9 3.39 -9.63 -0.43
CA ALA A 9 3.60 -9.14 0.94
C ALA A 9 3.64 -7.60 1.02
N THR A 10 3.13 -7.02 2.12
CA THR A 10 3.10 -5.56 2.38
C THR A 10 4.46 -4.90 2.19
N ASP A 11 5.50 -5.53 2.73
CA ASP A 11 6.89 -5.10 2.81
C ASP A 11 7.72 -5.40 1.55
N TYR A 12 7.13 -6.07 0.55
CA TYR A 12 7.77 -6.42 -0.71
C TYR A 12 6.91 -6.02 -1.92
N CYS A 13 6.23 -6.99 -2.54
CA CYS A 13 5.53 -6.81 -3.81
C CYS A 13 4.50 -5.68 -3.75
N VAL A 14 3.79 -5.52 -2.63
CA VAL A 14 2.81 -4.43 -2.46
C VAL A 14 3.54 -3.09 -2.42
N LYS A 15 4.57 -2.94 -1.58
CA LYS A 15 5.38 -1.72 -1.49
C LYS A 15 5.89 -1.28 -2.85
N PHE A 16 6.58 -2.16 -3.57
CA PHE A 16 7.19 -1.80 -4.85
C PHE A 16 6.12 -1.50 -5.92
N SER A 17 5.04 -2.29 -6.00
CA SER A 17 3.96 -2.02 -6.96
C SER A 17 3.28 -0.67 -6.71
N VAL A 18 3.10 -0.29 -5.45
CA VAL A 18 2.52 1.02 -5.08
C VAL A 18 3.46 2.17 -5.45
N LEU A 19 4.76 2.03 -5.17
CA LEU A 19 5.75 3.05 -5.53
C LEU A 19 5.86 3.21 -7.06
N ASP A 20 5.82 2.10 -7.80
CA ASP A 20 5.83 2.12 -9.27
C ASP A 20 4.56 2.78 -9.83
N ALA A 21 3.39 2.46 -9.26
CA ALA A 21 2.13 3.10 -9.65
C ALA A 21 2.15 4.62 -9.43
N LEU A 22 2.69 5.07 -8.30
CA LEU A 22 2.88 6.50 -8.01
C LEU A 22 3.88 7.15 -8.97
N ALA A 23 5.00 6.50 -9.25
CA ALA A 23 6.01 6.99 -10.19
C ALA A 23 5.47 7.11 -11.62
N ALA A 24 4.56 6.21 -12.02
CA ALA A 24 3.84 6.26 -13.28
C ALA A 24 2.70 7.31 -13.32
N GLY A 25 2.48 8.05 -12.22
CA GLY A 25 1.50 9.14 -12.14
C GLY A 25 0.07 8.70 -11.84
N TYR A 26 -0.14 7.45 -11.39
CA TYR A 26 -1.46 7.00 -10.96
C TYR A 26 -1.73 7.40 -9.50
N PRO A 27 -2.84 8.11 -9.21
CA PRO A 27 -3.34 8.20 -7.85
C PRO A 27 -3.55 6.79 -7.30
N THR A 28 -2.92 6.49 -6.16
CA THR A 28 -2.85 5.12 -5.64
C THR A 28 -3.41 5.05 -4.22
N GLN A 29 -4.31 4.09 -3.98
CA GLN A 29 -4.83 3.73 -2.67
C GLN A 29 -4.31 2.35 -2.27
N VAL A 30 -3.94 2.18 -1.00
CA VAL A 30 -3.55 0.89 -0.42
C VAL A 30 -4.63 0.45 0.55
N ILE A 31 -5.28 -0.68 0.27
CA ILE A 31 -6.32 -1.23 1.15
C ILE A 31 -5.63 -2.07 2.23
N VAL A 32 -5.40 -1.45 3.40
CA VAL A 32 -4.51 -2.00 4.44
C VAL A 32 -5.03 -3.32 5.03
N ASP A 33 -6.35 -3.48 5.11
CA ASP A 33 -7.00 -4.71 5.63
C ASP A 33 -6.74 -5.92 4.72
N GLY A 34 -6.41 -5.68 3.45
CA GLY A 34 -6.08 -6.71 2.47
C GLY A 34 -4.59 -7.03 2.37
N CYS A 35 -3.76 -6.49 3.27
CA CYS A 35 -2.30 -6.60 3.21
C CYS A 35 -1.74 -7.29 4.46
N ARG A 36 -0.69 -8.09 4.28
CA ARG A 36 0.13 -8.63 5.37
C ARG A 36 1.55 -8.81 4.89
N GLY A 37 2.53 -8.43 5.70
CA GLY A 37 3.93 -8.58 5.34
C GLY A 37 4.50 -9.94 5.71
N VAL A 38 5.69 -10.21 5.18
CA VAL A 38 6.54 -11.30 5.67
C VAL A 38 7.06 -10.95 7.06
N ASN A 39 7.42 -9.67 7.25
CA ASN A 39 7.87 -9.10 8.51
C ASN A 39 9.09 -9.85 9.07
N LEU A 40 10.12 -10.02 8.23
CA LEU A 40 11.36 -10.71 8.59
C LEU A 40 12.07 -10.01 9.75
N GLN A 41 12.04 -8.67 9.76
CA GLN A 41 12.39 -7.86 10.90
C GLN A 41 11.13 -7.25 11.52
N PRO A 42 11.15 -6.95 12.84
CA PRO A 42 10.08 -6.19 13.47
C PRO A 42 9.73 -4.93 12.67
N ASP A 43 8.44 -4.68 12.53
CA ASP A 43 7.88 -3.46 11.92
C ASP A 43 8.26 -3.20 10.45
N ASP A 44 8.74 -4.20 9.69
CA ASP A 44 8.98 -4.05 8.24
C ASP A 44 7.70 -3.64 7.50
N SER A 45 6.57 -4.25 7.87
CA SER A 45 5.27 -3.96 7.24
C SER A 45 4.79 -2.55 7.54
N GLU A 46 4.97 -2.08 8.77
CA GLU A 46 4.59 -0.74 9.19
C GLU A 46 5.47 0.32 8.49
N ARG A 47 6.78 0.10 8.47
CA ARG A 47 7.73 0.96 7.74
C ARG A 47 7.39 1.01 6.25
N ALA A 48 7.03 -0.11 5.63
CA ALA A 48 6.60 -0.14 4.24
C ALA A 48 5.33 0.68 3.98
N LEU A 49 4.32 0.58 4.85
CA LEU A 49 3.11 1.41 4.78
C LEU A 49 3.43 2.91 4.92
N GLN A 50 4.32 3.27 5.86
CA GLN A 50 4.77 4.65 6.03
C GLN A 50 5.53 5.18 4.81
N ASP A 51 6.40 4.37 4.21
CA ASP A 51 7.14 4.76 3.00
C ASP A 51 6.20 5.00 1.82
N MET A 52 5.21 4.11 1.62
CA MET A 52 4.17 4.29 0.59
C MET A 52 3.36 5.57 0.82
N ALA A 53 2.94 5.83 2.07
CA ALA A 53 2.21 7.04 2.43
C ALA A 53 3.03 8.31 2.19
N ARG A 54 4.32 8.31 2.58
CA ARG A 54 5.25 9.42 2.32
C ARG A 54 5.46 9.69 0.84
N ALA A 55 5.43 8.64 0.00
CA ALA A 55 5.49 8.77 -1.45
C ALA A 55 4.19 9.29 -2.10
N GLY A 56 3.09 9.38 -1.33
CA GLY A 56 1.82 9.93 -1.79
C GLY A 56 0.69 8.92 -1.94
N ALA A 57 0.88 7.65 -1.53
CA ALA A 57 -0.22 6.69 -1.48
C ALA A 57 -1.21 7.05 -0.36
N GLN A 58 -2.50 6.83 -0.61
CA GLN A 58 -3.52 6.92 0.42
C GLN A 58 -3.75 5.56 1.07
N LEU A 59 -3.44 5.43 2.35
CA LEU A 59 -3.77 4.24 3.12
C LEU A 59 -5.25 4.31 3.51
N VAL A 60 -6.03 3.28 3.16
CA VAL A 60 -7.46 3.19 3.46
C VAL A 60 -7.80 1.83 4.03
N THR A 61 -8.78 1.77 4.92
CA THR A 61 -9.42 0.50 5.29
C THR A 61 -10.34 0.03 4.15
N LEU A 62 -10.69 -1.25 4.14
CA LEU A 62 -11.67 -1.80 3.20
C LEU A 62 -13.01 -1.07 3.33
N SER A 63 -13.42 -0.74 4.55
CA SER A 63 -14.65 0.01 4.80
C SER A 63 -14.62 1.40 4.16
N GLN A 64 -13.51 2.13 4.30
CA GLN A 64 -13.33 3.44 3.67
C GLN A 64 -13.30 3.33 2.14
N PHE A 65 -12.70 2.26 1.59
CA PHE A 65 -12.68 2.03 0.15
C PHE A 65 -14.08 1.78 -0.42
N LEU A 66 -14.89 0.93 0.23
CA LEU A 66 -16.24 0.59 -0.23
C LEU A 66 -17.28 1.71 -0.07
N ALA A 67 -17.00 2.69 0.81
CA ALA A 67 -17.88 3.84 1.05
C ALA A 67 -17.71 4.98 0.02
N ASN A 68 -16.77 4.85 -0.93
CA ASN A 68 -16.50 5.83 -1.99
C ASN A 68 -17.03 5.35 -3.35
#